data_AF-A0A1J3FZX8-F1
#
_entry.id   AF-A0A1J3FZX8-F1
#
_cell.length_a   1.000
_cell.length_b   1.000
_cell.length_c   1.000
_cell.angle_alpha   90.00
_cell.angle_beta   90.00
_cell.angle_gamma   90.00
#
_symmetry.space_group_name_H-M   'P 1'
#
loop_
_entity.id
_entity.type
_entity.pdbx_description
1 polymer ?
#
loop_
_entity_poly.entity_id
_entity_poly.type
_entity_poly.pdbx_seq_one_letter_code
_entity_poly.pdbx_strand_id
1 'polypeptide(L)'
;KEQVFDKGNAIVSSGMLLMAVMGLLFPTLLRYTHSEIQAGSSVLSLSRLTSCVMLVAYAAYLFFQLKSQLSSCEKMNQNEETSEADEDPEISKWEAIIWLSVLTAWVSLLSGYLVDAIEGASVSWKIPISFISVILLPIVGNAA
;
A
#
# COMPACT_ATOMS: atom_id res chain seq x y z
N LYS A 1 -11.87 -3.77 29.28
CA LYS A 1 -12.26 -4.56 28.08
C LYS A 1 -10.97 -4.80 27.32
N GLU A 2 -10.50 -6.04 27.23
CA GLU A 2 -9.25 -6.36 26.52
C GLU A 2 -9.57 -6.69 25.07
N GLN A 3 -8.71 -6.22 24.15
CA GLN A 3 -8.85 -6.45 22.72
C GLN A 3 -8.11 -7.75 22.39
N VAL A 4 -8.83 -8.76 21.89
CA VAL A 4 -8.24 -10.06 21.52
C VAL A 4 -7.71 -9.95 20.09
N PHE A 5 -6.39 -10.08 19.93
CA PHE A 5 -5.75 -10.06 18.63
C PHE A 5 -5.38 -11.47 18.19
N ASP A 6 -5.54 -11.74 16.89
CA ASP A 6 -4.96 -12.92 16.27
C ASP A 6 -3.43 -12.77 16.25
N LYS A 7 -2.77 -13.53 17.13
CA LYS A 7 -1.31 -13.49 17.30
C LYS A 7 -0.59 -13.91 16.01
N GLY A 8 -1.12 -14.87 15.27
CA GLY A 8 -0.50 -15.36 14.03
C GLY A 8 -0.54 -14.29 12.94
N ASN A 9 -1.70 -13.69 12.72
CA ASN A 9 -1.86 -12.65 11.71
C ASN A 9 -1.12 -11.35 12.05
N ALA A 10 -1.07 -10.98 13.34
CA ALA A 10 -0.33 -9.83 13.82
C ALA A 10 1.19 -9.97 13.63
N ILE A 11 1.75 -11.16 13.88
CA ILE A 11 3.19 -11.43 13.72
C ILE A 11 3.59 -11.32 12.25
N VAL A 12 2.81 -11.90 11.33
CA VAL A 12 3.09 -11.84 9.89
C VAL A 12 3.01 -10.39 9.39
N SER A 13 1.95 -9.67 9.77
CA SER A 13 1.75 -8.26 9.40
C SER A 13 2.88 -7.34 9.91
N SER A 14 3.29 -7.52 11.17
CA SER A 14 4.40 -6.77 11.76
C SER A 14 5.74 -7.11 11.12
N GLY A 15 5.97 -8.37 10.74
CA GLY A 15 7.20 -8.81 10.07
C GLY A 15 7.37 -8.21 8.68
N MET A 16 6.28 -8.11 7.91
CA MET A 16 6.30 -7.46 6.60
C MET A 16 6.49 -5.96 6.70
N LEU A 17 5.86 -5.31 7.68
CA LEU A 17 6.08 -3.89 7.95
C LEU A 17 7.57 -3.63 8.27
N LEU A 18 8.20 -4.49 9.08
CA LEU A 18 9.62 -4.36 9.42
C LEU A 18 10.53 -4.57 8.21
N MET A 19 10.25 -5.56 7.35
CA MET A 19 10.97 -5.75 6.09
C MET A 19 10.83 -4.53 5.17
N ALA A 20 9.61 -3.96 5.08
CA ALA A 20 9.36 -2.75 4.31
C ALA A 20 10.16 -1.55 4.83
N VAL A 21 10.18 -1.36 6.15
CA VAL A 21 10.95 -0.27 6.78
C VAL A 21 12.45 -0.47 6.57
N MET A 22 12.98 -1.69 6.71
CA MET A 22 14.41 -1.96 6.50
C MET A 22 14.85 -1.70 5.05
N GLY A 23 14.03 -2.07 4.06
CA GLY A 23 14.35 -1.82 2.66
C GLY A 23 14.28 -0.34 2.26
N LEU A 24 13.47 0.47 2.96
CA LEU A 24 13.47 1.94 2.81
C LEU A 24 14.64 2.60 3.54
N LEU A 25 15.03 2.07 4.71
CA LEU A 25 16.13 2.62 5.51
C LEU A 25 17.48 2.39 4.84
N PHE A 26 17.69 1.25 4.17
CA PHE A 26 18.99 0.89 3.60
C PHE A 26 19.54 1.94 2.60
N PRO A 27 18.78 2.44 1.60
CA PRO A 27 19.22 3.56 0.76
C PRO A 27 19.43 4.87 1.52
N THR A 28 18.63 5.15 2.55
CA THR A 28 18.75 6.40 3.34
C THR A 28 20.00 6.43 4.20
N LEU A 29 20.38 5.30 4.81
CA LEU A 29 21.55 5.19 5.67
C LEU A 29 22.85 5.33 4.88
N LEU A 30 22.94 4.69 3.71
CA LEU A 30 24.12 4.80 2.84
C LEU A 30 24.37 6.23 2.36
N ARG A 31 23.30 7.01 2.15
CA ARG A 31 23.38 8.43 1.84
C ARG A 31 23.81 9.27 3.05
N TYR A 32 23.34 8.92 4.25
CA TYR A 32 23.71 9.63 5.47
C TYR A 32 25.18 9.42 5.86
N THR A 33 25.71 8.21 5.70
CA THR A 33 27.11 7.88 6.05
C THR A 33 28.14 8.32 5.00
N HIS A 34 27.73 9.00 3.92
CA HIS A 34 28.60 9.46 2.83
C HIS A 34 29.49 8.37 2.20
N SER A 35 29.14 7.09 2.36
CA SER A 35 29.86 5.92 1.84
C SER A 35 29.65 5.69 0.34
N GLU A 36 29.28 6.74 -0.40
CA GLU A 36 29.03 6.70 -1.83
C GLU A 36 30.35 6.76 -2.62
N ILE A 37 30.71 5.65 -3.27
CA ILE A 37 31.92 5.57 -4.12
C ILE A 37 31.74 6.38 -5.43
N GLN A 38 30.50 6.59 -5.89
CA GLN A 38 30.17 7.35 -7.09
C GLN A 38 28.83 8.10 -6.87
N ALA A 39 28.92 9.37 -6.49
CA ALA A 39 27.76 10.19 -6.15
C ALA A 39 26.78 10.29 -7.35
N GLY A 40 25.61 9.65 -7.23
CA GLY A 40 24.51 9.72 -8.19
C GLY A 40 24.16 8.40 -8.90
N SER A 41 25.12 7.74 -9.57
CA SER A 41 24.84 6.48 -10.30
C SER A 41 24.66 5.28 -9.37
N SER A 42 25.34 5.29 -8.22
CA SER A 42 25.21 4.27 -7.18
C SER A 42 23.86 4.35 -6.48
N VAL A 43 23.37 5.54 -6.11
CA VAL A 43 22.03 5.74 -5.51
C VAL A 43 20.92 5.23 -6.42
N LEU A 44 21.02 5.52 -7.72
CA LEU A 44 19.99 5.16 -8.70
C LEU A 44 19.96 3.65 -8.93
N SER A 45 21.11 2.98 -8.92
CA SER A 45 21.20 1.52 -9.04
C SER A 45 20.74 0.82 -7.77
N LEU A 46 21.08 1.38 -6.61
CA LEU A 46 20.68 0.88 -5.30
C LEU A 46 19.17 0.96 -5.08
N SER A 47 18.56 2.11 -5.38
CA SER A 47 17.10 2.29 -5.29
C SER A 47 16.33 1.34 -6.21
N ARG A 48 16.82 1.15 -7.44
CA ARG A 48 16.26 0.16 -8.38
C ARG A 48 16.35 -1.27 -7.85
N LEU A 49 17.49 -1.65 -7.26
CA LEU A 49 17.66 -2.96 -6.60
C LEU A 49 16.67 -3.12 -5.45
N THR A 50 16.58 -2.14 -4.54
CA THR A 50 15.66 -2.22 -3.40
C THR A 50 14.19 -2.29 -3.84
N SER A 51 13.79 -1.54 -4.87
CA SER A 51 12.45 -1.62 -5.44
C SER A 51 12.14 -2.99 -6.02
N CYS A 52 13.09 -3.62 -6.71
CA CYS A 52 12.94 -4.97 -7.25
C CYS A 52 12.75 -6.01 -6.12
N VAL A 53 13.61 -5.95 -5.09
CA VAL A 53 13.52 -6.84 -3.91
C VAL A 53 12.17 -6.69 -3.21
N MET A 54 11.69 -5.46 -3.00
CA MET A 54 10.38 -5.19 -2.42
C MET A 54 9.23 -5.74 -3.25
N LEU A 55 9.29 -5.57 -4.58
CA LEU A 55 8.27 -6.08 -5.49
C LEU A 55 8.18 -7.60 -5.44
N VAL A 56 9.33 -8.30 -5.43
CA VAL A 56 9.38 -9.76 -5.27
C VAL A 56 8.82 -10.21 -3.92
N ALA A 57 9.23 -9.55 -2.83
CA ALA A 57 8.70 -9.85 -1.50
C ALA A 57 7.19 -9.64 -1.41
N TYR A 58 6.68 -8.55 -2.00
CA TYR A 58 5.25 -8.26 -2.05
C TYR A 58 4.47 -9.25 -2.92
N ALA A 59 5.01 -9.65 -4.08
CA ALA A 59 4.40 -10.66 -4.93
C ALA A 59 4.31 -12.03 -4.23
N ALA A 60 5.36 -12.43 -3.52
CA ALA A 60 5.35 -13.65 -2.70
C ALA A 60 4.33 -13.55 -1.56
N TYR A 61 4.19 -12.38 -0.93
CA TYR A 61 3.16 -12.13 0.08
C TYR A 61 1.75 -12.23 -0.51
N LEU A 62 1.48 -11.58 -1.64
CA LEU A 62 0.18 -11.68 -2.31
C LEU A 62 -0.13 -13.12 -2.70
N PHE A 63 0.85 -13.87 -3.21
CA PHE A 63 0.67 -15.29 -3.51
C PHE A 63 0.29 -16.10 -2.26
N PHE A 64 0.98 -15.86 -1.14
CA PHE A 64 0.66 -16.51 0.14
C PHE A 64 -0.73 -16.11 0.65
N GLN A 65 -1.09 -14.83 0.60
CA GLN A 65 -2.42 -14.35 1.00
C GLN A 65 -3.52 -14.95 0.13
N LEU A 66 -3.36 -14.91 -1.19
CA LEU A 66 -4.35 -15.43 -2.13
C LEU A 66 -4.52 -16.94 -1.93
N LYS A 67 -3.42 -17.70 -1.78
CA LYS A 67 -3.52 -19.15 -1.50
C LYS A 67 -4.15 -19.42 -0.14
N SER A 68 -3.78 -18.69 0.91
CA SER A 68 -4.31 -18.88 2.26
C SER A 68 -5.81 -18.59 2.32
N GLN A 69 -6.24 -17.47 1.73
CA GLN A 69 -7.64 -17.06 1.62
C GLN A 69 -8.44 -18.01 0.73
N LEU A 70 -7.90 -18.41 -0.42
CA LEU A 70 -8.52 -19.40 -1.31
C LEU A 70 -8.72 -20.73 -0.58
N SER A 71 -7.71 -21.21 0.16
CA SER A 71 -7.84 -22.45 0.93
C SER A 71 -8.84 -22.35 2.09
N SER A 72 -9.07 -21.14 2.62
CA SER A 72 -10.11 -20.90 3.64
C SER A 72 -11.49 -20.84 3.00
N CYS A 73 -11.59 -20.23 1.82
CA CYS A 73 -12.82 -20.18 1.02
C CYS A 73 -13.21 -21.57 0.53
N GLU A 74 -12.29 -22.38 0.01
CA GLU A 74 -12.54 -23.78 -0.39
C GLU A 74 -12.98 -24.65 0.80
N LYS A 75 -12.44 -24.43 2.00
CA LYS A 75 -12.87 -25.11 3.22
C LYS A 75 -14.26 -24.67 3.69
N MET A 76 -14.63 -23.42 3.46
CA MET A 76 -15.99 -22.92 3.74
C MET A 76 -16.98 -23.60 2.79
N ASN A 77 -16.69 -23.58 1.48
CA ASN A 77 -17.52 -24.21 0.45
C ASN A 77 -17.68 -25.74 0.66
N GLN A 78 -16.68 -26.44 1.19
CA GLN A 78 -16.79 -27.89 1.50
C GLN A 78 -17.58 -28.20 2.78
N ASN A 79 -17.66 -27.25 3.73
CA ASN A 79 -18.50 -27.39 4.93
C ASN A 79 -19.95 -26.90 4.70
N GLU A 80 -20.20 -26.22 3.57
CA GLU A 80 -21.47 -25.59 3.22
C GLU A 80 -22.41 -26.47 2.39
N GLU A 81 -22.12 -27.76 2.16
CA GLU A 81 -23.13 -28.74 1.69
C GLU A 81 -24.27 -28.97 2.71
N THR A 82 -24.42 -28.14 3.75
CA THR A 82 -25.50 -28.24 4.76
C THR A 82 -26.19 -26.92 5.08
N SER A 83 -25.83 -25.76 4.51
CA SER A 83 -26.57 -24.51 4.80
C SER A 83 -26.46 -23.49 3.68
N GLU A 84 -27.35 -23.62 2.71
CA GLU A 84 -27.72 -22.60 1.73
C GLU A 84 -28.12 -21.29 2.44
N ALA A 85 -27.27 -20.26 2.31
CA ALA A 85 -27.65 -18.86 2.38
C ALA A 85 -26.79 -18.11 1.37
N ASP A 86 -27.14 -18.31 0.10
CA ASP A 86 -26.60 -17.60 -1.06
C ASP A 86 -26.84 -16.09 -0.84
N GLU A 87 -25.80 -15.36 -0.44
CA GLU A 87 -25.83 -13.89 -0.48
C GLU A 87 -25.74 -13.47 -1.94
N ASP A 88 -26.89 -13.21 -2.56
CA ASP A 88 -26.98 -12.69 -3.92
C ASP A 88 -26.02 -11.50 -4.09
N PRO A 89 -25.10 -11.53 -5.07
CA PRO A 89 -24.14 -10.45 -5.26
C PRO A 89 -24.85 -9.13 -5.57
N GLU A 90 -24.77 -8.16 -4.65
CA GLU A 90 -25.46 -6.85 -4.73
C GLU A 90 -25.08 -6.00 -5.95
N ILE A 91 -23.99 -6.35 -6.66
CA ILE A 91 -23.54 -5.66 -7.87
C ILE A 91 -23.07 -6.64 -8.94
N SER A 92 -23.51 -6.42 -10.18
CA SER A 92 -23.05 -7.22 -11.32
C SER A 92 -21.58 -6.96 -11.61
N LYS A 93 -20.83 -8.00 -12.02
CA LYS A 93 -19.39 -7.90 -12.36
C LYS A 93 -19.10 -6.77 -13.35
N TRP A 94 -19.99 -6.54 -14.31
CA TRP A 94 -19.86 -5.48 -15.31
C TRP A 94 -20.11 -4.09 -14.72
N GLU A 95 -21.07 -3.98 -13.80
CA GLU A 95 -21.36 -2.73 -13.11
C GLU A 95 -20.21 -2.33 -12.18
N ALA A 96 -19.60 -3.29 -11.48
CA ALA A 96 -18.39 -3.06 -10.68
C ALA A 96 -17.22 -2.52 -11.51
N ILE A 97 -16.98 -3.09 -12.70
CA ILE A 97 -15.91 -2.64 -13.60
C ILE A 97 -16.16 -1.19 -14.07
N ILE A 98 -17.40 -0.86 -14.40
CA ILE A 98 -17.77 0.49 -14.82
C ILE A 98 -17.55 1.49 -13.68
N TRP A 99 -18.07 1.21 -12.49
CA TRP A 99 -17.90 2.07 -11.32
C TRP A 99 -16.43 2.24 -10.93
N LEU A 100 -15.64 1.16 -10.95
CA LEU A 100 -14.20 1.20 -10.69
C LEU A 100 -13.49 2.11 -11.69
N SER A 101 -13.81 2.00 -12.97
CA SER A 101 -13.23 2.83 -14.03
C SER A 101 -13.58 4.31 -13.85
N VAL A 102 -14.85 4.62 -13.57
CA VAL A 102 -15.33 5.99 -13.35
C VAL A 102 -14.62 6.62 -12.14
N LEU A 103 -14.59 5.92 -11.00
CA LEU A 103 -13.93 6.41 -9.80
C LEU A 103 -12.42 6.59 -10.01
N THR A 104 -11.78 5.65 -10.72
CA THR A 104 -10.35 5.74 -11.05
C THR A 104 -10.06 6.96 -11.93
N ALA A 105 -10.89 7.22 -12.94
CA ALA A 105 -10.76 8.41 -13.79
C ALA A 105 -10.98 9.69 -12.98
N TRP A 106 -11.97 9.70 -12.08
CA TRP A 106 -12.27 10.85 -11.23
C TRP A 106 -11.11 11.15 -10.26
N VAL A 107 -10.58 10.14 -9.59
CA VAL A 107 -9.40 10.25 -8.70
C VAL A 107 -8.17 10.69 -9.50
N SER A 108 -7.98 10.20 -10.72
CA SER A 108 -6.88 10.61 -11.59
C SER A 108 -6.94 12.11 -11.92
N LEU A 109 -8.13 12.65 -12.22
CA LEU A 109 -8.31 14.09 -12.42
C LEU A 109 -8.06 14.87 -11.12
N LEU A 110 -8.60 14.39 -10.01
CA LEU A 110 -8.45 15.04 -8.71
C LEU A 110 -7.00 15.06 -8.23
N SER A 111 -6.21 14.03 -8.55
CA SER A 111 -4.78 13.94 -8.21
C SER A 111 -3.97 15.06 -8.86
N GLY A 112 -4.26 15.41 -10.12
CA GLY A 112 -3.63 16.55 -10.79
C GLY A 112 -3.94 17.86 -10.07
N TYR A 113 -5.22 18.15 -9.84
CA TYR A 113 -5.65 19.35 -9.11
C TYR A 113 -5.10 19.40 -7.67
N LEU A 114 -4.95 18.26 -7.01
CA LEU A 114 -4.40 18.16 -5.66
C LEU A 114 -2.91 18.54 -5.65
N VAL A 115 -2.12 18.10 -6.63
CA VAL A 115 -0.70 18.47 -6.73
C VAL A 115 -0.56 19.97 -6.96
N ASP A 116 -1.35 20.54 -7.88
CA ASP A 116 -1.37 21.99 -8.14
C ASP A 116 -1.79 22.78 -6.88
N ALA A 117 -2.77 22.27 -6.14
CA ALA A 117 -3.21 22.87 -4.88
C ALA A 117 -2.13 22.81 -3.79
N ILE A 118 -1.35 21.73 -3.71
CA ILE A 118 -0.22 21.60 -2.77
C ILE A 118 0.86 22.66 -3.10
N GLU A 119 1.19 22.83 -4.37
CA GLU A 119 2.20 23.80 -4.80
C GLU A 119 1.71 25.24 -4.56
N GLY A 120 0.46 25.55 -4.91
CA GLY A 120 -0.16 26.85 -4.63
C GLY A 120 -0.28 27.17 -3.13
N ALA A 121 -0.67 26.19 -2.32
CA ALA A 121 -0.75 26.33 -0.86
C ALA A 121 0.63 26.54 -0.23
N SER A 122 1.66 25.87 -0.74
CA SER A 122 3.04 26.06 -0.26
C SER A 122 3.51 27.51 -0.42
N VAL A 123 3.27 28.10 -1.60
CA VAL A 123 3.64 29.49 -1.89
C VAL A 123 2.82 30.49 -1.06
N SER A 124 1.49 30.29 -0.97
CA SER A 124 0.59 31.22 -0.28
C SER A 124 0.79 31.21 1.24
N TRP A 125 0.90 30.04 1.85
CA TRP A 125 1.01 29.88 3.30
C TRP A 125 2.46 29.88 3.79
N LYS A 126 3.45 29.93 2.89
CA LYS A 126 4.88 29.82 3.19
C LYS A 126 5.23 28.55 4.00
N ILE A 127 4.50 27.48 3.75
CA ILE A 127 4.73 26.16 4.37
C ILE A 127 5.43 25.29 3.33
N PRO A 128 6.48 24.52 3.70
CA PRO A 128 7.19 23.69 2.74
C PRO A 128 6.31 22.56 2.19
N ILE A 129 6.46 22.24 0.90
CA ILE A 129 5.76 21.14 0.20
C ILE A 129 5.93 19.83 0.97
N SER A 130 7.13 19.54 1.49
CA SER A 130 7.41 18.34 2.28
C SER A 130 6.53 18.21 3.52
N PHE A 131 6.16 19.31 4.19
CA PHE A 131 5.27 19.26 5.35
C PHE A 131 3.84 18.91 4.94
N ILE A 132 3.35 19.51 3.85
CA ILE A 132 2.01 19.22 3.32
C ILE A 132 1.92 17.76 2.86
N SER A 133 2.92 17.26 2.14
CA SER A 133 2.92 15.89 1.62
C SER A 133 3.14 14.81 2.68
N VAL A 134 3.96 15.05 3.70
CA VAL A 134 4.30 14.02 4.71
C VAL A 134 3.32 14.01 5.88
N ILE A 135 2.75 15.16 6.25
CA ILE A 135 1.88 15.28 7.43
C ILE A 135 0.42 15.44 7.03
N LEU A 136 0.08 16.46 6.23
CA LEU A 136 -1.32 16.76 5.92
C LEU A 136 -1.96 15.72 5.01
N LEU A 137 -1.24 15.27 3.98
CA LEU A 137 -1.79 14.32 3.00
C LEU A 137 -2.13 12.95 3.62
N PRO A 138 -1.29 12.30 4.46
CA PRO A 138 -1.66 11.04 5.11
C PRO A 138 -2.77 11.20 6.16
N ILE A 139 -2.88 12.35 6.83
CA ILE A 139 -3.99 12.60 7.76
C ILE A 139 -5.32 12.57 7.00
N VAL A 140 -5.41 13.25 5.87
CA VAL A 140 -6.65 13.27 5.08
C VAL A 140 -6.89 11.93 4.38
N GLY A 141 -5.84 11.31 3.83
CA GLY A 141 -5.94 10.07 3.06
C GLY A 141 -6.19 8.81 3.89
N ASN A 142 -5.70 8.75 5.13
CA ASN A 142 -5.86 7.59 6.01
C ASN A 142 -6.99 7.77 7.06
N ALA A 143 -7.71 8.90 7.05
CA ALA A 143 -8.81 9.17 7.98
C ALA A 143 -10.17 8.64 7.49
N ALA A 144 -10.28 8.31 6.21
CA ALA A 144 -11.43 7.64 5.62
C ALA A 144 -11.25 6.12 5.71
#